data_AF-A0A7V3P9A3-F1
#
_entry.id   AF-A0A7V3P9A3-F1
#
_cell.length_a   1.000
_cell.length_b   1.000
_cell.length_c   1.000
_cell.angle_alpha   90.00
_cell.angle_beta   90.00
_cell.angle_gamma   90.00
#
_symmetry.space_group_name_H-M   'P 1'
#
loop_
_entity.id
_entity.type
_entity.pdbx_description
1 polymer ?
#
loop_
_entity_poly.entity_id
_entity_poly.type
_entity_poly.pdbx_seq_one_letter_code
_entity_poly.pdbx_strand_id
1 'polypeptide(L)'
;GGGLFLYELMPEVRRSLARVYYDTAAVPYLYRREVYEVAVTCVGPEKILFGSDYPLLPPERYWPDLAKLPPEVSSAVLGANAREVFCL
;
A
#
# COMPACT_ATOMS: atom_id res chain seq x y z
N GLY A 1 3.83 7.04 -6.64
CA GLY A 1 3.45 6.83 -8.05
C GLY A 1 2.22 7.61 -8.49
N GLY A 2 2.29 8.96 -8.47
CA GLY A 2 1.31 9.83 -9.13
C GLY A 2 -0.18 9.67 -8.78
N GLY A 3 -0.52 8.91 -7.73
CA GLY A 3 -1.92 8.58 -7.39
C GLY A 3 -2.59 7.56 -8.32
N LEU A 4 -1.84 6.71 -9.03
CA LEU A 4 -2.42 5.74 -9.99
C LEU A 4 -3.52 4.85 -9.38
N PHE A 5 -3.40 4.48 -8.11
CA PHE A 5 -4.40 3.72 -7.37
C PHE A 5 -5.80 4.38 -7.36
N LEU A 6 -5.90 5.71 -7.48
CA LEU A 6 -7.19 6.42 -7.57
C LEU A 6 -7.93 6.10 -8.86
N TYR A 7 -7.20 5.92 -9.97
CA TYR A 7 -7.79 5.64 -11.27
C TYR A 7 -8.37 4.23 -11.34
N GLU A 8 -7.97 3.31 -10.46
CA GLU A 8 -8.59 1.99 -10.35
C GLU A 8 -10.03 2.00 -9.81
N LEU A 9 -10.55 3.16 -9.39
CA LEU A 9 -12.00 3.34 -9.20
C LEU A 9 -12.77 3.24 -10.54
N MET A 10 -12.09 3.38 -11.68
CA MET A 10 -12.65 3.12 -13.00
C MET A 10 -12.57 1.61 -13.31
N PRO A 11 -13.68 0.91 -13.64
CA PRO A 11 -13.68 -0.53 -13.89
C PRO A 11 -12.71 -0.98 -14.98
N GLU A 12 -12.55 -0.20 -16.06
CA GLU A 12 -11.64 -0.48 -17.16
C GLU A 12 -10.18 -0.46 -16.70
N VAL A 13 -9.82 0.52 -15.87
CA VAL A 13 -8.47 0.67 -15.32
C VAL A 13 -8.20 -0.45 -14.31
N ARG A 14 -9.15 -0.75 -13.41
CA ARG A 14 -9.04 -1.87 -12.45
C ARG A 14 -8.76 -3.20 -13.15
N ARG A 15 -9.50 -3.48 -14.23
CA ARG A 15 -9.28 -4.70 -15.05
C ARG A 15 -7.90 -4.70 -15.69
N SER A 16 -7.47 -3.57 -16.24
CA SER A 16 -6.17 -3.44 -16.90
C SER A 16 -5.00 -3.55 -15.93
N LEU A 17 -5.20 -3.10 -14.69
CA LEU A 17 -4.20 -3.10 -13.62
C LEU A 17 -4.37 -4.26 -12.63
N ALA A 18 -5.08 -5.33 -13.01
CA ALA A 18 -5.40 -6.45 -12.13
C ALA A 18 -4.16 -7.13 -11.49
N ARG A 19 -2.98 -6.99 -12.12
CA ARG A 19 -1.69 -7.54 -11.66
C ARG A 19 -0.68 -6.47 -11.24
N VAL A 20 -1.13 -5.25 -11.03
CA VAL A 20 -0.29 -4.13 -10.56
C VAL A 20 -0.50 -3.95 -9.06
N TYR A 21 0.60 -3.79 -8.33
CA TYR A 21 0.63 -3.62 -6.88
C TYR A 21 1.29 -2.28 -6.53
N TYR A 22 1.00 -1.76 -5.35
CA TYR A 22 1.48 -0.46 -4.88
C TYR A 22 2.27 -0.64 -3.60
N ASP A 23 3.50 -0.14 -3.56
CA ASP A 23 4.29 -0.13 -2.33
C ASP A 23 4.08 1.15 -1.50
N THR A 24 4.50 1.08 -0.23
CA THR A 24 4.48 2.24 0.68
C THR A 24 5.77 3.07 0.64
N ALA A 25 6.71 2.81 -0.26
CA ALA A 25 8.01 3.49 -0.27
C ALA A 25 7.83 5.01 -0.40
N ALA A 26 8.64 5.76 0.36
CA ALA A 26 8.60 7.22 0.44
C ALA A 26 7.26 7.88 0.83
N VAL A 27 6.20 7.11 1.16
CA VAL A 27 4.88 7.68 1.55
C VAL A 27 5.00 8.74 2.65
N PRO A 28 5.77 8.55 3.74
CA PRO A 28 5.92 9.55 4.80
C PRO A 28 6.54 10.89 4.34
N TYR A 29 7.20 10.94 3.18
CA TYR A 29 7.68 12.20 2.58
C TYR A 29 6.64 12.87 1.68
N LEU A 30 5.80 12.10 1.02
CA LEU A 30 4.95 12.58 -0.07
C LEU A 30 3.52 12.89 0.37
N TYR A 31 3.01 12.14 1.33
CA TYR A 31 1.60 12.18 1.70
C TYR A 31 1.42 12.20 3.21
N ARG A 32 0.26 12.68 3.62
CA ARG A 32 -0.22 12.48 4.98
C ARG A 32 -0.72 11.04 5.15
N ARG A 33 -0.80 10.58 6.39
CA ARG A 33 -1.19 9.20 6.75
C ARG A 33 -2.53 8.75 6.15
N GLU A 34 -3.45 9.68 5.92
CA GLU A 34 -4.79 9.39 5.37
C GLU A 34 -4.70 8.70 4.00
N VAL A 35 -3.58 8.83 3.28
CA VAL A 35 -3.36 8.14 2.00
C VAL A 35 -3.44 6.62 2.10
N TYR A 36 -3.09 6.02 3.25
CA TYR A 36 -3.17 4.57 3.41
C TYR A 36 -4.62 4.09 3.33
N GLU A 37 -5.53 4.75 4.04
CA GLU A 37 -6.96 4.44 4.03
C GLU A 37 -7.58 4.69 2.65
N VAL A 38 -7.19 5.80 1.99
CA VAL A 38 -7.64 6.11 0.63
C VAL A 38 -7.17 5.05 -0.36
N ALA A 39 -5.91 4.63 -0.31
CA ALA A 39 -5.39 3.59 -1.19
C ALA A 39 -6.14 2.26 -0.96
N VAL A 40 -6.30 1.85 0.30
CA VAL A 40 -7.05 0.62 0.65
C VAL A 40 -8.48 0.69 0.10
N THR A 41 -9.14 1.85 0.23
CA THR A 41 -10.50 2.06 -0.28
C THR A 41 -10.57 1.96 -1.81
N CYS A 42 -9.55 2.44 -2.52
CA CYS A 42 -9.56 2.46 -3.99
C CYS A 42 -9.22 1.09 -4.60
N VAL A 43 -8.18 0.43 -4.10
CA VAL A 43 -7.63 -0.77 -4.74
C VAL A 43 -7.92 -2.07 -4.00
N GLY A 44 -8.23 -1.98 -2.70
CA GLY A 44 -8.30 -3.13 -1.80
C GLY A 44 -6.96 -3.34 -1.06
N PRO A 45 -6.99 -3.87 0.18
CA PRO A 45 -5.79 -4.07 0.97
C PRO A 45 -4.81 -5.06 0.33
N GLU A 46 -5.29 -6.03 -0.46
CA GLU A 46 -4.51 -7.08 -1.13
C GLU A 46 -3.52 -6.55 -2.17
N LYS A 47 -3.75 -5.34 -2.67
CA LYS A 47 -2.91 -4.71 -3.71
C LYS A 47 -1.80 -3.82 -3.15
N ILE A 48 -1.71 -3.69 -1.82
CA ILE A 48 -0.76 -2.80 -1.15
C ILE A 48 0.34 -3.62 -0.48
N LEU A 49 1.59 -3.30 -0.79
CA LEU A 49 2.77 -3.97 -0.26
C LEU A 49 3.55 -3.03 0.64
N PHE A 50 4.04 -3.52 1.77
CA PHE A 50 4.96 -2.74 2.56
C PHE A 50 6.32 -2.58 1.86
N GLY A 51 6.74 -1.32 1.73
CA GLY A 51 8.06 -0.93 1.27
C GLY A 51 8.52 0.27 2.08
N SER A 52 9.69 0.17 2.74
CA SER A 52 10.18 1.24 3.60
C SER A 52 11.04 2.26 2.87
N ASP A 53 11.56 1.94 1.68
CA ASP A 53 12.60 2.73 1.01
C ASP A 53 13.93 2.81 1.81
N TYR A 54 14.38 1.69 2.40
CA TYR A 54 15.66 1.66 3.12
C TYR A 54 16.84 1.80 2.14
N PRO A 55 17.90 2.58 2.45
CA PRO A 55 18.22 3.23 3.73
C PRO A 55 17.63 4.63 3.93
N LEU A 56 16.88 5.16 2.98
CA LEU A 56 16.33 6.52 3.05
C LEU A 56 15.35 6.67 4.22
N LEU A 57 14.43 5.70 4.39
CA LEU A 57 13.53 5.67 5.53
C LEU A 57 13.63 4.32 6.27
N PRO A 58 13.85 4.34 7.59
CA PRO A 58 13.78 3.13 8.39
C PRO A 58 12.32 2.65 8.42
N PRO A 59 12.06 1.33 8.39
CA PRO A 59 10.73 0.79 8.57
C PRO A 59 9.98 1.43 9.76
N GLU A 60 10.71 1.79 10.83
CA GLU A 60 10.24 2.30 12.13
C GLU A 60 9.33 3.51 11.95
N ARG A 61 9.58 4.26 10.88
CA ARG A 61 8.83 5.45 10.51
C ARG A 61 7.38 5.17 10.14
N TYR A 62 7.07 3.96 9.66
CA TYR A 62 5.78 3.61 9.07
C TYR A 62 4.78 3.04 10.08
N TRP A 63 5.26 2.28 11.07
CA TRP A 63 4.40 1.54 12.01
C TRP A 63 3.34 2.40 12.71
N PRO A 64 3.63 3.62 13.23
CA PRO A 64 2.61 4.41 13.92
C PRO A 64 1.40 4.78 13.05
N ASP A 65 1.59 4.89 11.74
CA ASP A 65 0.51 5.20 10.81
C ASP A 65 -0.18 3.94 10.30
N LEU A 66 0.58 2.88 9.98
CA LEU A 66 0.01 1.58 9.59
C LEU A 66 -0.77 0.90 10.72
N ALA A 67 -0.41 1.15 11.99
CA ALA A 67 -1.11 0.63 13.16
C ALA A 67 -2.50 1.25 13.39
N LYS A 68 -2.84 2.33 12.67
CA LYS A 68 -4.17 2.96 12.73
C LYS A 68 -5.17 2.34 11.76
N LEU A 69 -4.68 1.55 10.80
CA LEU A 69 -5.54 0.76 9.93
C LEU A 69 -6.18 -0.39 10.73
N PRO A 70 -7.31 -0.94 10.26
CA PRO A 70 -7.85 -2.17 10.83
C PRO A 70 -6.77 -3.27 10.93
N PRO A 71 -6.73 -4.07 12.01
CA PRO A 71 -5.65 -5.05 12.23
C PRO A 71 -5.42 -6.01 11.06
N GLU A 72 -6.49 -6.42 10.39
CA GLU A 72 -6.47 -7.34 9.24
C GLU A 72 -5.79 -6.68 8.04
N VAL A 73 -6.08 -5.40 7.80
CA VAL A 73 -5.47 -4.59 6.74
C VAL A 73 -4.00 -4.33 7.04
N SER A 74 -3.68 -3.93 8.28
CA SER A 74 -2.32 -3.66 8.70
C SER A 74 -1.43 -4.90 8.55
N SER A 75 -1.92 -6.07 8.99
CA SER A 75 -1.24 -7.36 8.83
C SER A 75 -1.03 -7.74 7.36
N ALA A 76 -2.05 -7.52 6.51
CA ALA A 76 -1.96 -7.77 5.08
C ALA A 76 -0.85 -6.94 4.43
N VAL A 77 -0.86 -5.62 4.66
CA VAL A 77 0.10 -4.67 4.12
C VAL A 77 1.52 -4.96 4.61
N LEU A 78 1.71 -5.18 5.91
CA LEU A 78 3.02 -5.36 6.54
C LEU A 78 3.77 -6.61 6.08
N GLY A 79 3.11 -7.59 5.46
CA GLY A 79 3.84 -8.71 4.88
C GLY A 79 3.02 -9.84 4.29
N ALA A 80 1.74 -10.03 4.66
CA ALA A 80 0.98 -11.15 4.13
C ALA A 80 0.83 -11.08 2.61
N ASN A 81 0.55 -9.89 2.08
CA ASN A 81 0.43 -9.66 0.63
C ASN A 81 1.76 -9.93 -0.09
N ALA A 82 2.88 -9.46 0.47
CA ALA A 82 4.20 -9.66 -0.13
C ALA A 82 4.57 -11.15 -0.20
N ARG A 83 4.22 -11.94 0.81
CA ARG A 83 4.43 -13.39 0.79
C ARG A 83 3.64 -14.07 -0.31
N GLU A 84 2.38 -13.66 -0.52
CA GLU A 84 1.55 -14.20 -1.60
C GLU A 84 2.10 -13.82 -2.98
N VAL A 85 2.42 -12.54 -3.18
CA VAL A 85 2.88 -12.02 -4.48
C VAL A 85 4.26 -12.56 -4.88
N PHE A 86 5.19 -12.63 -3.92
CA PHE A 86 6.56 -13.08 -4.17
C PHE A 86 6.81 -14.55 -3.86
N CYS A 87 5.78 -15.30 -3.43
CA CYS A 87 5.88 -16.71 -3.05
C CYS A 87 6.98 -16.99 -2.02
N LEU A 88 6.98 -16.21 -0.92
CA LEU A 88 7.95 -16.30 0.19
C LEU A 88 7.50 -17.24 1.32
#